data_AF-M8CP94-F1
#
_entry.id   AF-M8CP94-F1
#
_cell.length_a   1.000
_cell.length_b   1.000
_cell.length_c   1.000
_cell.angle_alpha   90.00
_cell.angle_beta   90.00
_cell.angle_gamma   90.00
#
_symmetry.space_group_name_H-M   'P 1'
#
loop_
_entity.id
_entity.type
_entity.pdbx_description
1 polymer ?
#
loop_
_entity_poly.entity_id
_entity_poly.type
_entity_poly.pdbx_seq_one_letter_code
_entity_poly.pdbx_strand_id
1 'polypeptide(L)'
;MARPSRARTGSRVTRVWETFLILLVVYSAWICPLEFAFLRHLPRAPFVVDDVVNGFFAVDILLTFFVPYVDNRSYLVVDDPKKIALRYLSTWFIFDVCSTVPFRSITHLFTRHEHSLGLKFLNVLRLWRLRRVSSLFARLEKDIRFNYAVIRCTKLISVTLFAVHCAGCINYLIADRYPDPSRTWIGAAHPDFREDGLWVRYVTCLYWSITTMTTTGYGDLHAQNAREMLFGISYMLFNLWLTAYLIGNMTNLVVHSTSRTRDFRDMVQAATEFAARNQLPRQIEEQMLNHICLRFKAEGLKQQDTLDILPKAMRSSISLYLFFPVVQGAYLFRGVSPSFIQQLVTEMVAEYFAPKEDIILQNEYPSDLHLLVTGEVDIVAFLDGTEQVYGKATEGGLLGEIGVLCNKPQPFTFRTTKLSQVLRISRPKLMDIIQENAEDGEIIRINLEQVNV
;
A
#
# COMPACT_ATOMS: atom_id res chain seq x y z
N MET A 1 -45.44 -8.22 1.21
CA MET A 1 -44.82 -6.98 1.75
C MET A 1 -43.40 -6.89 1.22
N ALA A 2 -43.18 -6.06 0.20
CA ALA A 2 -41.86 -5.86 -0.39
C ALA A 2 -40.93 -5.22 0.67
N ARG A 3 -39.82 -5.89 1.00
CA ARG A 3 -38.79 -5.29 1.86
C ARG A 3 -38.26 -4.05 1.14
N PRO A 4 -38.19 -2.87 1.78
CA PRO A 4 -37.58 -1.69 1.15
C PRO A 4 -36.17 -2.05 0.69
N SER A 5 -35.79 -1.62 -0.52
CA SER A 5 -34.48 -1.87 -1.10
C SER A 5 -33.39 -1.31 -0.19
N ARG A 6 -32.81 -2.15 0.67
CA ARG A 6 -31.79 -1.73 1.63
C ARG A 6 -30.51 -1.37 0.91
N ALA A 7 -29.86 -0.31 1.35
CA ALA A 7 -28.60 0.14 0.82
C ALA A 7 -27.55 -0.96 1.01
N ARG A 8 -27.15 -1.62 -0.08
CA ARG A 8 -26.03 -2.57 -0.05
C ARG A 8 -24.76 -1.82 0.33
N THR A 9 -24.01 -2.36 1.30
CA THR A 9 -22.62 -1.95 1.57
C THR A 9 -21.82 -1.97 0.27
N GLY A 10 -21.25 -0.82 -0.11
CA GLY A 10 -20.45 -0.68 -1.34
C GLY A 10 -21.22 -0.23 -2.59
N SER A 11 -22.52 0.05 -2.50
CA SER A 11 -23.26 0.69 -3.60
C SER A 11 -22.63 2.02 -4.00
N ARG A 12 -22.80 2.46 -5.26
CA ARG A 12 -22.29 3.76 -5.71
C ARG A 12 -22.87 4.91 -4.88
N VAL A 13 -24.17 4.83 -4.56
CA VAL A 13 -24.88 5.83 -3.75
C VAL A 13 -24.30 5.95 -2.35
N THR A 14 -24.07 4.83 -1.65
CA THR A 14 -23.46 4.85 -0.30
C THR A 14 -22.05 5.42 -0.31
N ARG A 15 -21.26 5.13 -1.36
CA ARG A 15 -19.90 5.69 -1.47
C ARG A 15 -19.92 7.20 -1.71
N VAL A 16 -20.78 7.68 -2.60
CA VAL A 16 -20.94 9.12 -2.86
C VAL A 16 -21.40 9.84 -1.59
N TRP A 17 -22.33 9.25 -0.84
CA TRP A 17 -22.77 9.79 0.46
C TRP A 17 -21.63 9.83 1.49
N GLU A 18 -20.86 8.74 1.65
CA GLU A 18 -19.70 8.71 2.54
C GLU A 18 -18.66 9.78 2.17
N THR A 19 -18.33 9.92 0.87
CA THR A 19 -17.41 10.95 0.37
C THR A 19 -17.93 12.36 0.64
N PHE A 20 -19.21 12.60 0.40
CA PHE A 20 -19.85 13.88 0.70
C PHE A 20 -19.76 14.22 2.20
N LEU A 21 -20.05 13.27 3.09
CA LEU A 21 -19.92 13.46 4.53
C LEU A 21 -18.48 13.75 4.95
N ILE A 22 -17.48 13.11 4.33
CA ILE A 22 -16.07 13.40 4.61
C ILE A 22 -15.75 14.87 4.32
N LEU A 23 -16.25 15.43 3.20
CA LEU A 23 -16.07 16.85 2.89
C LEU A 23 -16.70 17.75 3.97
N LEU A 24 -17.89 17.40 4.45
CA LEU A 24 -18.55 18.11 5.55
C LEU A 24 -17.77 17.99 6.87
N VAL A 25 -17.13 16.86 7.15
CA VAL A 25 -16.27 16.68 8.33
C VAL A 25 -15.04 17.58 8.23
N VAL A 26 -14.38 17.64 7.07
CA VAL A 26 -13.21 18.51 6.87
C VAL A 26 -13.59 19.98 7.07
N TYR A 27 -14.71 20.42 6.48
CA TYR A 27 -15.26 21.75 6.71
C TYR A 27 -15.52 22.00 8.21
N SER A 28 -16.25 21.11 8.87
CA SER A 28 -16.60 21.26 10.29
C SER A 28 -15.38 21.26 11.20
N ALA A 29 -14.37 20.44 10.91
CA ALA A 29 -13.12 20.41 11.65
C ALA A 29 -12.32 21.70 11.50
N TRP A 30 -12.32 22.32 10.32
CA TRP A 30 -11.64 23.60 10.10
C TRP A 30 -12.38 24.77 10.77
N ILE A 31 -13.70 24.82 10.64
CA ILE A 31 -14.52 25.91 11.17
C ILE A 31 -14.63 25.85 12.69
N CYS A 32 -14.65 24.68 13.32
CA CYS A 32 -14.87 24.56 14.77
C CYS A 32 -13.84 25.34 15.63
N PRO A 33 -12.50 25.22 15.44
CA PRO A 33 -11.53 26.04 16.18
C PRO A 33 -11.62 27.53 15.83
N LEU A 34 -11.89 27.86 14.57
CA LEU A 34 -12.03 29.23 14.09
C LEU A 34 -13.22 29.94 14.75
N GLU A 35 -14.38 29.29 14.78
CA GLU A 35 -15.55 29.80 15.50
C GLU A 35 -15.27 29.95 16.98
N PHE A 36 -14.62 28.97 17.61
CA PHE A 36 -14.35 29.02 19.03
C PHE A 36 -13.45 30.21 19.41
N ALA A 37 -12.46 30.53 18.58
CA ALA A 37 -11.51 31.61 18.82
C ALA A 37 -12.01 32.99 18.36
N PHE A 38 -12.61 33.08 17.16
CA PHE A 38 -12.97 34.35 16.50
C PHE A 38 -14.46 34.68 16.59
N LEU A 39 -15.22 34.00 17.44
CA LEU A 39 -16.70 34.07 17.55
C LEU A 39 -17.27 35.50 17.53
N ARG A 40 -16.58 36.46 18.15
CA ARG A 40 -17.01 37.86 18.29
C ARG A 40 -16.94 38.65 16.98
N HIS A 41 -16.18 38.15 16.01
CA HIS A 41 -15.85 38.84 14.77
C HIS A 41 -16.35 38.11 13.52
N LEU A 42 -17.08 37.00 13.68
CA LEU A 42 -17.63 36.22 12.56
C LEU A 42 -19.01 36.74 12.14
N PRO A 43 -19.27 36.91 10.83
CA PRO A 43 -20.60 37.25 10.32
C PRO A 43 -21.63 36.14 10.57
N ARG A 44 -22.92 36.43 10.39
CA ARG A 44 -24.01 35.45 10.64
C ARG A 44 -24.07 34.29 9.64
N ALA A 45 -23.52 34.47 8.43
CA ALA A 45 -23.57 33.49 7.34
C ALA A 45 -23.01 32.09 7.66
N PRO A 46 -21.80 31.93 8.25
CA PRO A 46 -21.26 30.62 8.63
C PRO A 46 -22.17 29.82 9.60
N PHE A 47 -22.97 30.49 10.42
CA PHE A 47 -23.85 29.80 11.37
C PHE A 47 -25.00 29.06 10.69
N VAL A 48 -25.55 29.62 9.60
CA VAL A 48 -26.60 28.96 8.80
C VAL A 48 -26.05 27.71 8.11
N VAL A 49 -24.82 27.81 7.58
CA VAL A 49 -24.14 26.68 6.95
C VAL A 49 -23.90 25.57 7.98
N ASP A 50 -23.48 25.90 9.19
CA ASP A 50 -23.24 24.95 10.27
C ASP A 50 -24.50 24.20 10.70
N ASP A 51 -25.65 24.88 10.79
CA ASP A 51 -26.94 24.23 11.07
C ASP A 51 -27.35 23.26 9.96
N VAL A 52 -27.14 23.63 8.69
CA VAL A 52 -27.37 22.75 7.54
C VAL A 52 -26.46 21.52 7.60
N VAL A 53 -25.18 21.71 7.92
CA VAL A 53 -24.21 20.62 8.09
C VAL A 53 -24.62 19.67 9.22
N ASN A 54 -25.09 20.20 10.35
CA ASN A 54 -25.62 19.38 11.46
C ASN A 54 -26.83 18.55 11.01
N GLY A 55 -27.71 19.12 10.17
CA GLY A 55 -28.83 18.40 9.57
C GLY A 55 -28.40 17.18 8.76
N PHE A 56 -27.35 17.29 7.93
CA PHE A 56 -26.81 16.15 7.18
C PHE A 56 -26.28 15.03 8.08
N PHE A 57 -25.59 15.38 9.19
CA PHE A 57 -25.14 14.37 10.16
C PHE A 57 -26.30 13.72 10.92
N ALA A 58 -27.37 14.46 11.21
CA ALA A 58 -28.57 13.89 11.80
C ALA A 58 -29.25 12.88 10.87
N VAL A 59 -29.33 13.19 9.57
CA VAL A 59 -29.82 12.24 8.55
C VAL A 59 -28.92 11.00 8.49
N ASP A 60 -27.60 11.17 8.57
CA ASP A 60 -26.67 10.04 8.54
C ASP A 60 -26.80 9.11 9.76
N ILE A 61 -27.08 9.64 10.95
CA ILE A 61 -27.38 8.82 12.14
C ILE A 61 -28.59 7.92 11.85
N LEU A 62 -29.64 8.47 11.24
CA LEU A 62 -30.83 7.69 10.87
C LEU A 62 -30.52 6.65 9.79
N LEU A 63 -29.74 7.01 8.77
CA LEU A 63 -29.34 6.10 7.70
C LEU A 63 -28.46 4.94 8.21
N THR A 64 -27.62 5.18 9.21
CA THR A 64 -26.69 4.18 9.76
C THR A 64 -27.43 2.95 10.35
N PHE A 65 -28.66 3.12 10.84
CA PHE A 65 -29.49 1.98 11.30
C PHE A 65 -29.93 1.04 10.16
N PHE A 66 -29.82 1.47 8.90
CA PHE A 66 -30.21 0.71 7.71
C PHE A 66 -29.02 0.19 6.90
N VAL A 67 -27.78 0.48 7.32
CA VAL A 67 -26.57 0.03 6.61
C VAL A 67 -26.11 -1.30 7.20
N PRO A 68 -25.98 -2.37 6.37
CA PRO A 68 -25.47 -3.64 6.85
C PRO A 68 -23.98 -3.52 7.20
N TYR A 69 -23.47 -4.45 8.00
CA TYR A 69 -22.06 -4.46 8.38
C TYR A 69 -21.40 -5.79 8.05
N VAL A 70 -20.08 -5.79 7.89
CA VAL A 70 -19.28 -7.02 7.82
C VAL A 70 -18.92 -7.44 9.25
N ASP A 71 -19.24 -8.69 9.59
CA ASP A 71 -18.86 -9.25 10.89
C ASP A 71 -17.38 -9.68 10.86
N ASN A 72 -16.62 -9.32 11.90
CA ASN A 72 -15.17 -9.55 11.95
C ASN A 72 -14.82 -11.04 12.15
N ARG A 73 -15.77 -11.86 12.63
CA ARG A 73 -15.55 -13.30 12.85
C ARG A 73 -15.91 -14.12 11.63
N SER A 74 -17.11 -13.89 11.08
CA SER A 74 -17.60 -14.65 9.93
C SER A 74 -17.18 -14.07 8.57
N TYR A 75 -16.71 -12.81 8.52
CA TYR A 75 -16.44 -12.05 7.28
C TYR A 75 -17.64 -11.96 6.32
N LEU A 76 -18.84 -12.30 6.81
CA LEU A 76 -20.09 -12.22 6.06
C LEU A 76 -20.80 -10.90 6.35
N VAL A 77 -21.58 -10.45 5.36
CA VAL A 77 -22.43 -9.27 5.50
C VAL A 77 -23.66 -9.64 6.32
N VAL A 78 -23.84 -8.97 7.46
CA VAL A 78 -25.00 -9.12 8.35
C VAL A 78 -26.03 -8.04 8.03
N ASP A 79 -27.21 -8.45 7.55
CA ASP A 79 -28.35 -7.59 7.20
C ASP A 79 -29.55 -7.77 8.17
N ASP A 80 -29.27 -8.14 9.43
CA ASP A 80 -30.30 -8.24 10.47
C ASP A 80 -30.46 -6.88 11.19
N PRO A 81 -31.62 -6.20 11.07
CA PRO A 81 -31.82 -4.86 11.61
C PRO A 81 -31.68 -4.81 13.15
N LYS A 82 -32.03 -5.89 13.86
CA LYS A 82 -31.88 -5.92 15.32
C LYS A 82 -30.41 -5.93 15.71
N LYS A 83 -29.60 -6.73 15.01
CA LYS A 83 -28.15 -6.81 15.25
C LYS A 83 -27.45 -5.51 14.86
N ILE A 84 -27.86 -4.88 13.76
CA ILE A 84 -27.34 -3.57 13.32
C ILE A 84 -27.62 -2.50 14.39
N ALA A 85 -28.87 -2.38 14.84
CA ALA A 85 -29.26 -1.38 15.83
C ALA A 85 -28.55 -1.59 17.17
N LEU A 86 -28.51 -2.82 17.69
CA LEU A 86 -27.81 -3.14 18.95
C LEU A 86 -26.32 -2.82 18.86
N ARG A 87 -25.66 -3.17 17.75
CA ARG A 87 -24.24 -2.86 17.53
C ARG A 87 -24.01 -1.36 17.52
N TYR A 88 -24.83 -0.59 16.81
CA TYR A 88 -24.66 0.86 16.70
C TYR A 88 -24.93 1.58 18.03
N LEU A 89 -26.01 1.21 18.73
CA LEU A 89 -26.37 1.74 20.04
C LEU A 89 -25.29 1.49 21.10
N SER A 90 -24.66 0.31 21.06
CA SER A 90 -23.60 -0.07 22.01
C SER A 90 -22.25 0.63 21.77
N THR A 91 -21.98 1.13 20.56
CA THR A 91 -20.62 1.55 20.17
C THR A 91 -20.49 3.05 19.98
N TRP A 92 -21.24 3.61 19.02
CA TRP A 92 -20.95 4.95 18.49
C TRP A 92 -22.11 5.93 18.62
N PHE A 93 -23.33 5.42 18.85
CA PHE A 93 -24.56 6.23 18.84
C PHE A 93 -24.50 7.44 19.78
N ILE A 94 -24.15 7.23 21.05
CA ILE A 94 -24.13 8.31 22.05
C ILE A 94 -23.19 9.44 21.63
N PHE A 95 -21.98 9.11 21.17
CA PHE A 95 -21.01 10.10 20.74
C PHE A 95 -21.43 10.81 19.44
N ASP A 96 -22.02 10.07 18.49
CA ASP A 96 -22.51 10.66 17.24
C ASP A 96 -23.65 11.64 17.51
N VAL A 97 -24.59 11.29 18.40
CA VAL A 97 -25.69 12.17 18.84
C VAL A 97 -25.13 13.41 19.55
N CYS A 98 -24.28 13.25 20.56
CA CYS A 98 -23.67 14.37 21.28
C CYS A 98 -22.87 15.30 20.34
N SER A 99 -22.24 14.76 19.29
CA SER A 99 -21.53 15.57 18.30
C SER A 99 -22.47 16.29 17.31
N THR A 100 -23.74 15.91 17.21
CA THR A 100 -24.72 16.41 16.23
C THR A 100 -25.69 17.45 16.80
N VAL A 101 -25.91 17.43 18.12
CA VAL A 101 -26.83 18.38 18.78
C VAL A 101 -26.33 19.83 18.61
N PRO A 102 -27.16 20.75 18.06
CA PRO A 102 -26.80 22.15 17.88
C PRO A 102 -26.98 22.91 19.20
N PHE A 103 -26.09 22.66 20.18
CA PHE A 103 -26.19 23.23 21.53
C PHE A 103 -26.30 24.76 21.53
N ARG A 104 -25.59 25.44 20.60
CA ARG A 104 -25.64 26.89 20.50
C ARG A 104 -27.02 27.43 20.11
N SER A 105 -27.62 26.88 19.06
CA SER A 105 -28.94 27.30 18.55
C SER A 105 -30.03 27.05 19.60
N ILE A 106 -29.96 25.91 20.30
CA ILE A 106 -30.84 25.58 21.43
C ILE A 106 -30.68 26.62 22.55
N THR A 107 -29.45 26.95 22.95
CA THR A 107 -29.24 27.91 24.05
C THR A 107 -29.71 29.32 23.72
N HIS A 108 -29.55 29.78 22.48
CA HIS A 108 -30.08 31.07 22.05
C HIS A 108 -31.62 31.11 22.06
N LEU A 109 -32.28 29.97 21.83
CA LEU A 109 -33.74 29.84 21.89
C LEU A 109 -34.28 29.76 23.32
N PHE A 110 -33.58 29.10 24.24
CA PHE A 110 -34.09 28.80 25.59
C PHE A 110 -33.57 29.72 26.71
N THR A 111 -32.38 30.32 26.57
CA THR A 111 -31.78 31.15 27.62
C THR A 111 -31.25 32.47 27.06
N ARG A 112 -31.83 33.61 27.48
CA ARG A 112 -31.36 34.99 27.17
C ARG A 112 -29.99 35.34 27.80
N HIS A 113 -29.19 34.37 28.23
CA HIS A 113 -27.89 34.61 28.88
C HIS A 113 -26.76 34.05 28.02
N GLU A 114 -26.09 34.93 27.27
CA GLU A 114 -25.10 34.62 26.24
C GLU A 114 -23.70 34.19 26.74
N HIS A 115 -23.49 34.02 28.05
CA HIS A 115 -22.14 34.14 28.63
C HIS A 115 -21.52 32.90 29.27
N SER A 116 -22.05 31.68 29.13
CA SER A 116 -21.33 30.51 29.68
C SER A 116 -20.32 29.94 28.67
N LEU A 117 -19.03 30.07 29.00
CA LEU A 117 -17.92 29.42 28.28
C LEU A 117 -18.13 27.90 28.18
N GLY A 118 -18.75 27.28 29.19
CA GLY A 118 -19.04 25.84 29.23
C GLY A 118 -19.94 25.37 28.07
N LEU A 119 -20.96 26.14 27.69
CA LEU A 119 -21.83 25.79 26.55
C LEU A 119 -21.08 25.89 25.21
N LYS A 120 -20.07 26.76 25.13
CA LYS A 120 -19.19 26.87 23.94
C LYS A 120 -18.23 25.68 23.84
N PHE A 121 -17.78 25.12 24.96
CA PHE A 121 -16.96 23.90 24.97
C PHE A 121 -17.73 22.68 24.43
N LEU A 122 -19.05 22.59 24.61
CA LEU A 122 -19.85 21.51 24.04
C LEU A 122 -19.80 21.48 22.51
N ASN A 123 -19.59 22.62 21.85
CA ASN A 123 -19.44 22.65 20.39
C ASN A 123 -18.14 22.00 19.90
N VAL A 124 -17.13 21.82 20.77
CA VAL A 124 -15.90 21.09 20.44
C VAL A 124 -16.15 19.60 20.27
N LEU A 125 -17.26 19.07 20.82
CA LEU A 125 -17.69 17.68 20.59
C LEU A 125 -17.93 17.38 19.10
N ARG A 126 -18.13 18.40 18.26
CA ARG A 126 -18.18 18.25 16.79
C ARG A 126 -16.90 17.63 16.22
N LEU A 127 -15.74 17.82 16.87
CA LEU A 127 -14.48 17.22 16.44
C LEU A 127 -14.49 15.69 16.53
N TRP A 128 -15.42 15.08 17.28
CA TRP A 128 -15.64 13.64 17.26
C TRP A 128 -15.86 13.09 15.84
N ARG A 129 -16.47 13.90 14.96
CA ARG A 129 -16.73 13.53 13.56
C ARG A 129 -15.46 13.23 12.76
N LEU A 130 -14.28 13.71 13.19
CA LEU A 130 -12.97 13.40 12.59
C LEU A 130 -12.64 11.91 12.55
N ARG A 131 -13.29 11.08 13.38
CA ARG A 131 -13.20 9.61 13.30
C ARG A 131 -13.48 9.09 11.88
N ARG A 132 -14.37 9.74 11.13
CA ARG A 132 -14.69 9.37 9.74
C ARG A 132 -13.50 9.55 8.80
N VAL A 133 -12.74 10.64 8.96
CA VAL A 133 -11.50 10.90 8.20
C VAL A 133 -10.43 9.87 8.59
N SER A 134 -10.30 9.53 9.87
CA SER A 134 -9.39 8.47 10.31
C SER A 134 -9.74 7.11 9.70
N SER A 135 -11.03 6.76 9.67
CA SER A 135 -11.51 5.53 9.00
C SER A 135 -11.28 5.57 7.48
N LEU A 136 -11.36 6.73 6.84
CA LEU A 136 -11.05 6.88 5.43
C LEU A 136 -9.58 6.55 5.16
N PHE A 137 -8.65 7.15 5.90
CA PHE A 137 -7.22 6.86 5.74
C PHE A 137 -6.91 5.37 5.98
N ALA A 138 -7.53 4.75 6.99
CA ALA A 138 -7.37 3.31 7.23
C ALA A 138 -7.90 2.43 6.09
N ARG A 139 -8.90 2.90 5.32
CA ARG A 139 -9.40 2.21 4.11
C ARG A 139 -8.49 2.46 2.91
N LEU A 140 -8.08 3.72 2.68
CA LEU A 140 -7.22 4.11 1.57
C LEU A 140 -5.82 3.48 1.66
N GLU A 141 -5.27 3.34 2.88
CA GLU A 141 -3.99 2.66 3.11
C GLU A 141 -4.03 1.17 2.72
N LYS A 142 -5.22 0.54 2.68
CA LYS A 142 -5.42 -0.86 2.29
C LYS A 142 -5.89 -1.04 0.85
N ASP A 143 -6.22 0.06 0.16
CA ASP A 143 -6.71 0.01 -1.22
C ASP A 143 -5.53 -0.04 -2.19
N ILE A 144 -5.40 -1.16 -2.89
CA ILE A 144 -4.30 -1.45 -3.83
C ILE A 144 -4.21 -0.46 -5.00
N ARG A 145 -5.26 0.33 -5.26
CA ARG A 145 -5.30 1.30 -6.36
C ARG A 145 -4.56 2.59 -6.03
N PHE A 146 -4.27 2.84 -4.75
CA PHE A 146 -3.58 4.04 -4.30
C PHE A 146 -2.16 3.75 -3.87
N ASN A 147 -1.25 4.69 -4.11
CA ASN A 147 0.12 4.58 -3.63
C ASN A 147 0.15 4.80 -2.11
N TYR A 148 0.57 3.77 -1.38
CA TYR A 148 0.70 3.77 0.07
C TYR A 148 1.50 4.96 0.62
N ALA A 149 2.63 5.30 -0.03
CA ALA A 149 3.49 6.39 0.37
C ALA A 149 2.77 7.74 0.36
N VAL A 150 2.05 8.02 -0.73
CA VAL A 150 1.32 9.28 -0.93
C VAL A 150 0.20 9.43 0.09
N ILE A 151 -0.57 8.36 0.34
CA ILE A 151 -1.65 8.36 1.34
C ILE A 151 -1.10 8.62 2.74
N ARG A 152 0.00 7.95 3.12
CA ARG A 152 0.64 8.15 4.43
C ARG A 152 1.17 9.57 4.59
N CYS A 153 1.87 10.12 3.60
CA CYS A 153 2.33 11.51 3.63
C CYS A 153 1.16 12.50 3.74
N THR A 154 0.09 12.29 2.97
CA THR A 154 -1.12 13.14 3.01
C THR A 154 -1.74 13.15 4.40
N LYS A 155 -1.82 11.98 5.05
CA LYS A 155 -2.31 11.84 6.43
C LYS A 155 -1.46 12.63 7.42
N LEU A 156 -0.14 12.49 7.36
CA LEU A 156 0.79 13.19 8.25
C LEU A 156 0.70 14.71 8.07
N ILE A 157 0.70 15.20 6.83
CA ILE A 157 0.52 16.62 6.51
C ILE A 157 -0.81 17.14 7.05
N SER A 158 -1.90 16.39 6.85
CA SER A 158 -3.23 16.78 7.34
C SER A 158 -3.28 16.92 8.86
N VAL A 159 -2.66 15.99 9.59
CA VAL A 159 -2.56 16.05 11.07
C VAL A 159 -1.76 17.27 11.51
N THR A 160 -0.61 17.53 10.86
CA THR A 160 0.25 18.67 11.16
C THR A 160 -0.46 20.01 10.92
N LEU A 161 -1.10 20.17 9.76
CA LEU A 161 -1.86 21.39 9.43
C LEU A 161 -3.01 21.62 10.43
N PHE A 162 -3.73 20.57 10.81
CA PHE A 162 -4.80 20.66 11.79
C PHE A 162 -4.29 21.05 13.18
N ALA A 163 -3.14 20.52 13.61
CA ALA A 163 -2.52 20.87 14.87
C ALA A 163 -2.08 22.35 14.91
N VAL A 164 -1.44 22.85 13.84
CA VAL A 164 -1.07 24.27 13.70
C VAL A 164 -2.29 25.17 13.72
N HIS A 165 -3.34 24.81 12.96
CA HIS A 165 -4.59 25.58 12.95
C HIS A 165 -5.25 25.66 14.33
N CYS A 166 -5.37 24.53 15.04
CA CYS A 166 -5.97 24.50 16.37
C CYS A 166 -5.15 25.30 17.38
N ALA A 167 -3.82 25.13 17.40
CA ALA A 167 -2.95 25.81 18.35
C ALA A 167 -2.94 27.33 18.11
N GLY A 168 -2.88 27.78 16.85
CA GLY A 168 -3.00 29.20 16.50
C GLY A 168 -4.34 29.79 16.96
N CYS A 169 -5.46 29.11 16.73
CA CYS A 169 -6.78 29.55 17.19
C CYS A 169 -6.88 29.61 18.73
N ILE A 170 -6.36 28.60 19.43
CA ILE A 170 -6.37 28.58 20.90
C ILE A 170 -5.50 29.73 21.45
N ASN A 171 -4.33 29.99 20.87
CA ASN A 171 -3.46 31.07 21.32
C ASN A 171 -4.08 32.46 21.09
N TYR A 172 -4.79 32.63 19.96
CA TYR A 172 -5.58 33.85 19.72
C TYR A 172 -6.68 34.03 20.77
N LEU A 173 -7.41 32.96 21.10
CA LEU A 173 -8.47 33.01 22.10
C LEU A 173 -7.94 33.41 23.47
N ILE A 174 -6.76 32.91 23.86
CA ILE A 174 -6.11 33.28 25.13
C ILE A 174 -5.80 34.79 25.14
N ALA A 175 -5.25 35.32 24.04
CA ALA A 175 -4.95 36.74 23.91
C ALA A 175 -6.21 37.63 23.89
N ASP A 176 -7.23 37.29 23.11
CA ASP A 176 -8.46 38.09 23.03
C ASP A 176 -9.22 38.16 24.37
N ARG A 177 -9.13 37.09 25.18
CA ARG A 177 -9.79 37.03 26.50
C ARG A 177 -8.94 37.58 27.64
N TYR A 178 -7.70 37.98 27.39
CA TYR A 178 -6.87 38.58 28.41
C TYR A 178 -7.35 40.03 28.71
N PRO A 179 -7.39 40.46 29.99
CA PRO A 179 -7.88 41.78 30.35
C PRO A 179 -7.09 42.93 29.71
N ASP A 180 -5.76 42.84 29.73
CA ASP A 180 -4.83 43.86 29.22
C ASP A 180 -4.33 43.49 27.82
N PRO A 181 -4.82 44.11 26.72
CA PRO A 181 -4.48 43.69 25.36
C PRO A 181 -2.99 43.85 25.04
N SER A 182 -2.34 44.87 25.59
CA SER A 182 -0.92 45.16 25.38
C SER A 182 0.04 44.14 26.01
N ARG A 183 -0.44 43.34 26.98
CA ARG A 183 0.36 42.30 27.67
C ARG A 183 0.07 40.91 27.10
N THR A 184 -0.06 40.82 25.78
CA THR A 184 -0.29 39.58 25.04
C THR A 184 0.74 39.41 23.93
N TRP A 185 0.93 38.17 23.47
CA TRP A 185 1.89 37.86 22.40
C TRP A 185 1.67 38.65 21.10
N ILE A 186 0.41 38.95 20.76
CA ILE A 186 0.05 39.72 19.56
C ILE A 186 -0.06 41.21 19.86
N GLY A 187 -0.63 41.59 21.02
CA GLY A 187 -0.88 42.98 21.35
C GLY A 187 0.38 43.79 21.69
N ALA A 188 1.47 43.12 22.06
CA ALA A 188 2.78 43.77 22.22
C ALA A 188 3.39 44.20 20.87
N ALA A 189 3.13 43.45 19.80
CA ALA A 189 3.60 43.76 18.45
C ALA A 189 2.60 44.65 17.67
N HIS A 190 1.31 44.39 17.87
CA HIS A 190 0.19 45.07 17.21
C HIS A 190 -0.84 45.54 18.24
N PRO A 191 -0.73 46.77 18.75
CA PRO A 191 -1.62 47.29 19.81
C PRO A 191 -3.11 47.22 19.45
N ASP A 192 -3.46 47.47 18.18
CA ASP A 192 -4.83 47.54 17.67
C ASP A 192 -5.31 46.26 16.97
N PHE A 193 -4.71 45.10 17.30
CA PHE A 193 -5.02 43.81 16.65
C PHE A 193 -6.51 43.40 16.70
N ARG A 194 -7.31 44.01 17.58
CA ARG A 194 -8.76 43.79 17.69
C ARG A 194 -9.59 44.59 16.68
N GLU A 195 -8.99 45.50 15.94
CA GLU A 195 -9.64 46.26 14.85
C GLU A 195 -9.26 45.71 13.47
N ASP A 196 -8.14 45.01 13.36
CA ASP A 196 -7.65 44.41 12.12
C ASP A 196 -8.65 43.43 11.47
N GLY A 197 -8.59 43.28 10.15
CA GLY A 197 -9.40 42.26 9.46
C GLY A 197 -9.13 40.83 9.94
N LEU A 198 -10.15 39.96 9.90
CA LEU A 198 -10.04 38.56 10.33
C LEU A 198 -8.89 37.82 9.64
N TRP A 199 -8.64 38.12 8.36
CA TRP A 199 -7.54 37.54 7.59
C TRP A 199 -6.17 37.83 8.21
N VAL A 200 -5.90 39.09 8.57
CA VAL A 200 -4.62 39.51 9.16
C VAL A 200 -4.40 38.78 10.47
N ARG A 201 -5.39 38.81 11.38
CA ARG A 201 -5.30 38.11 12.67
C ARG A 201 -5.07 36.62 12.50
N TYR A 202 -5.82 35.98 11.60
CA TYR A 202 -5.72 34.55 11.35
C TYR A 202 -4.34 34.15 10.82
N VAL A 203 -3.82 34.89 9.83
CA VAL A 203 -2.48 34.65 9.27
C VAL A 203 -1.40 34.84 10.35
N THR A 204 -1.49 35.89 11.17
CA THR A 204 -0.54 36.13 12.27
C THR A 204 -0.56 34.99 13.30
N CYS A 205 -1.74 34.44 13.62
CA CYS A 205 -1.86 33.29 14.54
C CYS A 205 -1.29 32.00 13.97
N LEU A 206 -1.52 31.74 12.68
CA LEU A 206 -0.92 30.60 11.99
C LEU A 206 0.60 30.74 11.89
N TYR A 207 1.10 31.95 11.61
CA TYR A 207 2.52 32.25 11.57
C TYR A 207 3.20 31.98 12.92
N TRP A 208 2.61 32.44 14.03
CA TRP A 208 3.12 32.11 15.38
C TRP A 208 3.12 30.60 15.64
N SER A 209 2.03 29.92 15.27
CA SER A 209 1.89 28.48 15.54
C SER A 209 2.86 27.65 14.72
N ILE A 210 3.03 27.95 13.42
CA ILE A 210 3.91 27.19 12.55
C ILE A 210 5.38 27.41 12.91
N THR A 211 5.81 28.63 13.21
CA THR A 211 7.20 28.94 13.61
C THR A 211 7.60 28.26 14.91
N THR A 212 6.66 28.09 15.83
CA THR A 212 6.85 27.33 17.07
C THR A 212 6.85 25.81 16.80
N MET A 213 5.96 25.32 15.93
CA MET A 213 5.89 23.90 15.55
C MET A 213 7.16 23.43 14.84
N THR A 214 7.67 24.20 13.89
CA THR A 214 8.90 23.91 13.15
C THR A 214 10.17 24.22 13.96
N THR A 215 10.02 24.60 15.24
CA THR A 215 11.14 24.93 16.14
C THR A 215 12.06 26.04 15.61
N THR A 216 11.52 26.95 14.79
CA THR A 216 12.29 28.08 14.22
C THR A 216 12.42 29.21 15.24
N GLY A 217 11.30 29.63 15.84
CA GLY A 217 11.28 30.55 16.99
C GLY A 217 12.03 31.88 16.79
N TYR A 218 11.62 32.71 15.83
CA TYR A 218 12.26 34.02 15.56
C TYR A 218 12.26 34.98 16.77
N GLY A 219 11.27 34.86 17.66
CA GLY A 219 11.17 35.66 18.89
C GLY A 219 10.40 36.99 18.72
N ASP A 220 9.97 37.30 17.50
CA ASP A 220 9.09 38.42 17.16
C ASP A 220 7.72 38.34 17.87
N LEU A 221 7.17 37.12 18.01
CA LEU A 221 5.92 36.85 18.69
C LEU A 221 6.14 35.88 19.85
N HIS A 222 6.15 36.39 21.07
CA HIS A 222 6.42 35.60 22.27
C HIS A 222 5.43 35.91 23.40
N ALA A 223 5.22 34.94 24.29
CA ALA A 223 4.29 35.05 25.41
C ALA A 223 4.69 36.18 26.37
N GLN A 224 3.72 37.04 26.72
CA GLN A 224 3.93 38.18 27.63
C GLN A 224 3.29 37.98 29.01
N ASN A 225 2.43 36.96 29.14
CA ASN A 225 1.71 36.66 30.37
C ASN A 225 1.80 35.18 30.74
N ALA A 226 1.60 34.88 32.03
CA ALA A 226 1.74 33.53 32.57
C ALA A 226 0.79 32.50 31.93
N ARG A 227 -0.37 32.92 31.43
CA ARG A 227 -1.35 32.02 30.79
C ARG A 227 -0.86 31.57 29.40
N GLU A 228 -0.34 32.51 28.62
CA GLU A 228 0.32 32.24 27.34
C GLU A 228 1.59 31.40 27.54
N MET A 229 2.39 31.69 28.57
CA MET A 229 3.58 30.90 28.88
C MET A 229 3.23 29.43 29.18
N LEU A 230 2.19 29.18 29.99
CA LEU A 230 1.75 27.82 30.31
C LEU A 230 1.24 27.06 29.07
N PHE A 231 0.48 27.75 28.20
CA PHE A 231 0.05 27.18 26.93
C PHE A 231 1.23 26.90 26.00
N GLY A 232 2.18 27.84 25.89
CA GLY A 232 3.40 27.71 25.11
C GLY A 232 4.24 26.50 25.54
N ILE A 233 4.46 26.30 26.84
CA ILE A 233 5.16 25.12 27.38
C ILE A 233 4.45 23.83 26.94
N SER A 234 3.13 23.78 27.11
CA SER A 234 2.32 22.60 26.74
C SER A 234 2.39 22.32 25.23
N TYR A 235 2.33 23.37 24.41
CA TYR A 235 2.39 23.27 22.96
C TYR A 235 3.78 22.84 22.47
N MET A 236 4.85 23.38 23.06
CA MET A 236 6.23 22.97 22.74
C MET A 236 6.48 21.50 23.08
N LEU A 237 5.99 20.99 24.21
CA LEU A 237 6.08 19.57 24.56
C LEU A 237 5.32 18.68 23.56
N PHE A 238 4.12 19.11 23.14
CA PHE A 238 3.36 18.42 22.10
C PHE A 238 4.10 18.43 20.75
N ASN A 239 4.71 19.55 20.36
CA ASN A 239 5.47 19.67 19.11
C ASN A 239 6.71 18.77 19.11
N LEU A 240 7.40 18.63 20.25
CA LEU A 240 8.53 17.71 20.38
C LEU A 240 8.09 16.26 20.09
N TRP A 241 6.97 15.84 20.67
CA TRP A 241 6.38 14.53 20.40
C TRP A 241 5.93 14.36 18.95
N LEU A 242 5.22 15.36 18.39
CA LEU A 242 4.71 15.31 17.03
C LEU A 242 5.86 15.24 16.00
N THR A 243 6.90 16.04 16.15
CA THR A 243 8.08 16.04 15.27
C THR A 243 8.80 14.69 15.31
N ALA A 244 8.97 14.09 16.49
CA ALA A 244 9.55 12.75 16.59
C ALA A 244 8.68 11.70 15.87
N TYR A 245 7.35 11.79 16.00
CA TYR A 245 6.42 10.91 15.28
C TYR A 245 6.52 11.09 13.75
N LEU A 246 6.59 12.34 13.26
CA LEU A 246 6.74 12.64 11.83
C LEU A 246 8.05 12.05 11.27
N ILE A 247 9.17 12.28 11.95
CA ILE A 247 10.48 11.75 11.54
C ILE A 247 10.45 10.22 11.50
N GLY A 248 9.93 9.56 12.54
CA GLY A 248 9.87 8.09 12.58
C GLY A 248 9.03 7.49 11.44
N ASN A 249 7.92 8.13 11.08
CA ASN A 249 7.10 7.67 9.94
C ASN A 249 7.81 7.90 8.60
N MET A 250 8.48 9.04 8.42
CA MET A 250 9.24 9.32 7.21
C MET A 250 10.42 8.36 7.04
N THR A 251 11.14 8.05 8.12
CA THR A 251 12.24 7.06 8.10
C THR A 251 11.73 5.69 7.67
N ASN A 252 10.61 5.21 8.23
CA ASN A 252 10.02 3.93 7.83
C ASN A 252 9.67 3.88 6.34
N LEU A 253 9.15 4.98 5.79
CA LEU A 253 8.81 5.08 4.38
C LEU A 253 10.06 5.04 3.49
N VAL A 254 11.11 5.79 3.85
CA VAL A 254 12.38 5.82 3.12
C VAL A 254 13.03 4.44 3.12
N VAL A 255 13.14 3.81 4.29
CA VAL A 255 13.73 2.46 4.43
C VAL A 255 13.03 1.46 3.52
N HIS A 256 11.69 1.45 3.50
CA HIS A 256 10.93 0.56 2.63
C HIS A 256 11.11 0.88 1.15
N SER A 257 11.19 2.16 0.78
CA SER A 257 11.39 2.55 -0.63
C SER A 257 12.77 2.16 -1.16
N THR A 258 13.78 2.06 -0.29
CA THR A 258 15.16 1.76 -0.67
C THR A 258 15.57 0.31 -0.45
N SER A 259 14.70 -0.54 0.12
CA SER A 259 15.04 -1.91 0.54
C SER A 259 15.64 -2.73 -0.60
N ARG A 260 14.97 -2.80 -1.75
CA ARG A 260 15.44 -3.59 -2.91
C ARG A 260 16.84 -3.20 -3.38
N THR A 261 17.12 -1.90 -3.46
CA THR A 261 18.43 -1.40 -3.90
C THR A 261 19.50 -1.64 -2.83
N ARG A 262 19.13 -1.54 -1.56
CA ARG A 262 20.02 -1.83 -0.43
C ARG A 262 20.41 -3.30 -0.42
N ASP A 263 19.44 -4.21 -0.50
CA ASP A 263 19.68 -5.66 -0.45
C ASP A 263 20.59 -6.12 -1.63
N PHE A 264 20.44 -5.51 -2.82
CA PHE A 264 21.36 -5.71 -3.94
C PHE A 264 22.79 -5.26 -3.63
N ARG A 265 22.95 -4.07 -3.05
CA ARG A 265 24.28 -3.54 -2.68
C ARG A 265 24.93 -4.40 -1.60
N ASP A 266 24.15 -4.87 -0.63
CA ASP A 266 24.62 -5.77 0.43
C ASP A 266 25.12 -7.09 -0.18
N MET A 267 24.41 -7.65 -1.16
CA MET A 267 24.84 -8.86 -1.88
C MET A 267 26.13 -8.65 -2.69
N VAL A 268 26.24 -7.52 -3.40
CA VAL A 268 27.45 -7.15 -4.14
C VAL A 268 28.64 -7.00 -3.19
N GLN A 269 28.44 -6.33 -2.05
CA GLN A 269 29.48 -6.15 -1.04
C GLN A 269 29.94 -7.49 -0.46
N ALA A 270 29.01 -8.36 -0.07
CA ALA A 270 29.35 -9.68 0.46
C ALA A 270 30.14 -10.53 -0.55
N ALA A 271 29.79 -10.45 -1.84
CA ALA A 271 30.51 -11.14 -2.90
C ALA A 271 31.93 -10.59 -3.09
N THR A 272 32.10 -9.26 -3.12
CA THR A 272 33.43 -8.63 -3.18
C THR A 272 34.30 -8.98 -1.97
N GLU A 273 33.73 -8.96 -0.76
CA GLU A 273 34.45 -9.37 0.46
C GLU A 273 34.88 -10.84 0.42
N PHE A 274 34.03 -11.72 -0.10
CA PHE A 274 34.36 -13.12 -0.32
C PHE A 274 35.52 -13.30 -1.31
N ALA A 275 35.50 -12.57 -2.43
CA ALA A 275 36.57 -12.62 -3.42
C ALA A 275 37.91 -12.13 -2.84
N ALA A 276 37.90 -11.02 -2.11
CA ALA A 276 39.08 -10.45 -1.47
C ALA A 276 39.67 -11.39 -0.41
N ARG A 277 38.82 -11.97 0.45
CA ARG A 277 39.24 -12.89 1.53
C ARG A 277 39.94 -14.14 0.99
N ASN A 278 39.49 -14.64 -0.16
CA ASN A 278 40.03 -15.84 -0.79
C ASN A 278 41.08 -15.54 -1.88
N GLN A 279 41.45 -14.27 -2.08
CA GLN A 279 42.43 -13.83 -3.08
C GLN A 279 42.08 -14.34 -4.49
N LEU A 280 40.79 -14.26 -4.86
CA LEU A 280 40.35 -14.70 -6.18
C LEU A 280 40.97 -13.82 -7.27
N PRO A 281 41.36 -14.40 -8.42
CA PRO A 281 41.75 -13.64 -9.59
C PRO A 281 40.64 -12.67 -10.01
N ARG A 282 41.04 -11.46 -10.42
CA ARG A 282 40.13 -10.38 -10.84
C ARG A 282 39.11 -10.82 -11.89
N GLN A 283 39.49 -11.74 -12.78
CA GLN A 283 38.60 -12.28 -13.80
C GLN A 283 37.41 -13.05 -13.20
N ILE A 284 37.63 -13.83 -12.13
CA ILE A 284 36.56 -14.59 -11.44
C ILE A 284 35.67 -13.63 -10.66
N GLU A 285 36.26 -12.64 -10.00
CA GLU A 285 35.50 -11.60 -9.29
C GLU A 285 34.58 -10.82 -10.24
N GLU A 286 35.10 -10.35 -11.38
CA GLU A 286 34.31 -9.65 -12.40
C GLU A 286 33.19 -10.53 -12.97
N GLN A 287 33.44 -11.82 -13.18
CA GLN A 287 32.41 -12.78 -13.60
C GLN A 287 31.29 -12.93 -12.56
N MET A 288 31.66 -13.10 -11.28
CA MET A 288 30.71 -13.23 -10.18
C MET A 288 29.85 -11.97 -10.02
N LEU A 289 30.46 -10.78 -10.04
CA LEU A 289 29.74 -9.50 -9.91
C LEU A 289 28.82 -9.23 -11.11
N ASN A 290 29.26 -9.55 -12.32
CA ASN A 290 28.42 -9.45 -13.52
C ASN A 290 27.22 -10.41 -13.43
N HIS A 291 27.42 -11.63 -12.94
CA HIS A 291 26.33 -12.58 -12.73
C HIS A 291 25.31 -12.05 -11.71
N ILE A 292 25.76 -11.51 -10.57
CA ILE A 292 24.86 -10.90 -9.56
C ILE A 292 24.06 -9.72 -10.16
N CYS A 293 24.71 -8.87 -10.96
CA CYS A 293 24.05 -7.74 -11.62
C CYS A 293 22.98 -8.19 -12.64
N LEU A 294 23.31 -9.20 -13.46
CA LEU A 294 22.37 -9.78 -14.41
C LEU A 294 21.20 -10.46 -13.69
N ARG A 295 21.48 -11.22 -12.64
CA ARG A 295 20.47 -11.85 -11.80
C ARG A 295 19.53 -10.82 -11.19
N PHE A 296 20.02 -9.74 -10.59
CA PHE A 296 19.17 -8.71 -9.99
C PHE A 296 18.27 -8.00 -11.02
N LYS A 297 18.78 -7.73 -12.23
CA LYS A 297 17.96 -7.20 -13.34
C LYS A 297 16.86 -8.19 -13.75
N ALA A 298 17.17 -9.49 -13.73
CA ALA A 298 16.23 -10.57 -14.03
C ALA A 298 15.26 -10.90 -12.89
N GLU A 299 15.62 -10.60 -11.64
CA GLU A 299 14.87 -10.96 -10.43
C GLU A 299 13.52 -10.24 -10.35
N GLY A 300 13.39 -9.05 -10.96
CA GLY A 300 12.10 -8.38 -11.14
C GLY A 300 11.10 -9.17 -12.00
N LEU A 301 11.55 -10.21 -12.72
CA LEU A 301 10.75 -11.11 -13.53
C LEU A 301 10.56 -12.50 -12.89
N LYS A 302 11.23 -12.79 -11.76
CA LYS A 302 11.02 -14.02 -11.00
C LYS A 302 9.65 -13.97 -10.32
N GLN A 303 8.63 -14.43 -11.04
CA GLN A 303 7.23 -14.46 -10.62
C GLN A 303 6.89 -15.63 -9.68
N GLN A 304 7.84 -16.53 -9.43
CA GLN A 304 7.62 -17.77 -8.67
C GLN A 304 7.03 -17.51 -7.28
N ASP A 305 7.67 -16.65 -6.50
CA ASP A 305 7.23 -16.32 -5.13
C ASP A 305 5.83 -15.70 -5.10
N THR A 306 5.44 -15.01 -6.19
CA THR A 306 4.09 -14.43 -6.32
C THR A 306 3.06 -15.49 -6.67
N LEU A 307 3.40 -16.44 -7.54
CA LEU A 307 2.53 -17.55 -7.94
C LEU A 307 2.31 -18.57 -6.82
N ASP A 308 3.28 -18.72 -5.92
CA ASP A 308 3.19 -19.65 -4.77
C ASP A 308 2.20 -19.18 -3.70
N ILE A 309 1.93 -17.88 -3.61
CA ILE A 309 0.87 -17.31 -2.75
C ILE A 309 -0.52 -17.70 -3.28
N LEU A 310 -0.65 -17.99 -4.58
CA LEU A 310 -1.94 -18.27 -5.19
C LEU A 310 -2.37 -19.74 -4.94
N PRO A 311 -3.69 -19.98 -4.74
CA PRO A 311 -4.23 -21.33 -4.66
C PRO A 311 -3.94 -22.15 -5.93
N LYS A 312 -3.77 -23.48 -5.77
CA LYS A 312 -3.43 -24.40 -6.86
C LYS A 312 -4.30 -24.18 -8.11
N ALA A 313 -5.62 -24.07 -7.96
CA ALA A 313 -6.55 -23.88 -9.08
C ALA A 313 -6.28 -22.61 -9.91
N MET A 314 -5.95 -21.49 -9.25
CA MET A 314 -5.61 -20.24 -9.96
C MET A 314 -4.27 -20.37 -10.68
N ARG A 315 -3.29 -20.98 -10.02
CA ARG A 315 -1.96 -21.23 -10.60
C ARG A 315 -2.07 -22.12 -11.84
N SER A 316 -2.80 -23.23 -11.75
CA SER A 316 -3.08 -24.11 -12.89
C SER A 316 -3.76 -23.37 -14.04
N SER A 317 -4.75 -22.51 -13.75
CA SER A 317 -5.42 -21.73 -14.79
C SER A 317 -4.48 -20.73 -15.48
N ILE A 318 -3.59 -20.09 -14.72
CA ILE A 318 -2.56 -19.18 -15.24
C ILE A 318 -1.55 -19.96 -16.10
N SER A 319 -1.02 -21.07 -15.60
CA SER A 319 -0.06 -21.90 -16.33
C SER A 319 -0.64 -22.42 -17.64
N LEU A 320 -1.89 -22.89 -17.63
CA LEU A 320 -2.59 -23.34 -18.84
C LEU A 320 -2.72 -22.20 -19.86
N TYR A 321 -3.13 -21.01 -19.42
CA TYR A 321 -3.27 -19.86 -20.33
C TYR A 321 -1.92 -19.44 -20.95
N LEU A 322 -0.85 -19.43 -20.16
CA LEU A 322 0.47 -18.96 -20.60
C LEU A 322 1.24 -20.00 -21.44
N PHE A 323 1.20 -21.28 -21.05
CA PHE A 323 2.16 -22.26 -21.53
C PHE A 323 1.57 -23.36 -22.40
N PHE A 324 0.24 -23.55 -22.40
CA PHE A 324 -0.40 -24.57 -23.23
C PHE A 324 -0.02 -24.48 -24.72
N PRO A 325 -0.04 -23.30 -25.39
CA PRO A 325 0.31 -23.20 -26.80
C PRO A 325 1.78 -23.54 -27.07
N VAL A 326 2.66 -23.20 -26.13
CA VAL A 326 4.11 -23.41 -26.25
C VAL A 326 4.44 -24.89 -26.12
N VAL A 327 3.87 -25.57 -25.12
CA VAL A 327 4.04 -27.01 -24.91
C VAL A 327 3.45 -27.81 -26.07
N GLN A 328 2.29 -27.42 -26.59
CA GLN A 328 1.68 -28.05 -27.76
C GLN A 328 2.52 -27.91 -29.04
N GLY A 329 3.25 -26.80 -29.19
CA GLY A 329 4.11 -26.53 -30.34
C GLY A 329 5.44 -27.29 -30.33
N ALA A 330 5.90 -27.75 -29.16
CA ALA A 330 7.15 -28.46 -28.99
C ALA A 330 7.14 -29.80 -29.73
N TYR A 331 8.26 -30.15 -30.39
CA TYR A 331 8.29 -31.28 -31.33
C TYR A 331 7.88 -32.61 -30.68
N LEU A 332 8.29 -32.85 -29.43
CA LEU A 332 8.03 -34.09 -28.70
C LEU A 332 6.54 -34.32 -28.43
N PHE A 333 5.77 -33.24 -28.28
CA PHE A 333 4.36 -33.29 -27.89
C PHE A 333 3.40 -33.06 -29.06
N ARG A 334 3.89 -33.08 -30.30
CA ARG A 334 3.04 -32.95 -31.49
C ARG A 334 2.16 -34.20 -31.65
N GLY A 335 0.86 -33.98 -31.82
CA GLY A 335 -0.12 -35.05 -32.02
C GLY A 335 -0.66 -35.68 -30.72
N VAL A 336 -0.14 -35.27 -29.57
CA VAL A 336 -0.58 -35.73 -28.24
C VAL A 336 -1.93 -35.11 -27.86
N SER A 337 -2.72 -35.81 -27.05
CA SER A 337 -4.03 -35.38 -26.60
C SER A 337 -4.00 -34.04 -25.84
N PRO A 338 -5.00 -33.15 -26.01
CA PRO A 338 -5.08 -31.91 -25.23
C PRO A 338 -5.15 -32.14 -23.72
N SER A 339 -5.77 -33.24 -23.28
CA SER A 339 -5.85 -33.64 -21.86
C SER A 339 -4.47 -33.90 -21.27
N PHE A 340 -3.60 -34.60 -22.00
CA PHE A 340 -2.22 -34.84 -21.59
C PHE A 340 -1.45 -33.52 -21.44
N ILE A 341 -1.56 -32.62 -22.42
CA ILE A 341 -0.88 -31.30 -22.37
C ILE A 341 -1.37 -30.49 -21.18
N GLN A 342 -2.67 -30.54 -20.86
CA GLN A 342 -3.21 -29.87 -19.68
C GLN A 342 -2.59 -30.41 -18.39
N GLN A 343 -2.54 -31.74 -18.22
CA GLN A 343 -1.93 -32.38 -17.06
C GLN A 343 -0.45 -32.00 -16.94
N LEU A 344 0.28 -32.06 -18.05
CA LEU A 344 1.69 -31.71 -18.13
C LEU A 344 1.96 -30.26 -17.73
N VAL A 345 1.24 -29.31 -18.33
CA VAL A 345 1.41 -27.86 -18.06
C VAL A 345 1.09 -27.51 -16.61
N THR A 346 0.14 -28.20 -15.97
CA THR A 346 -0.19 -27.94 -14.56
C THR A 346 0.88 -28.38 -13.57
N GLU A 347 1.73 -29.33 -13.96
CA GLU A 347 2.85 -29.82 -13.15
C GLU A 347 4.19 -29.17 -13.52
N MET A 348 4.25 -28.51 -14.68
CA MET A 348 5.41 -27.71 -15.11
C MET A 348 5.57 -26.44 -14.28
N VAL A 349 6.83 -26.12 -13.99
CA VAL A 349 7.24 -24.97 -13.19
C VAL A 349 8.06 -24.02 -14.07
N ALA A 350 7.69 -22.75 -14.11
CA ALA A 350 8.38 -21.75 -14.92
C ALA A 350 9.57 -21.15 -14.16
N GLU A 351 10.77 -21.39 -14.63
CA GLU A 351 12.02 -20.86 -14.10
C GLU A 351 12.59 -19.78 -15.04
N TYR A 352 13.34 -18.83 -14.47
CA TYR A 352 13.98 -17.74 -15.22
C TYR A 352 15.50 -17.79 -14.98
N PHE A 353 16.24 -17.87 -16.08
CA PHE A 353 17.70 -17.95 -16.09
C PHE A 353 18.30 -16.68 -16.67
N ALA A 354 19.27 -16.10 -15.97
CA ALA A 354 20.00 -14.92 -16.43
C ALA A 354 20.94 -15.30 -17.58
N PRO A 355 21.36 -14.35 -18.45
CA PRO A 355 22.34 -14.65 -19.50
C PRO A 355 23.64 -15.26 -18.96
N LYS A 356 24.21 -16.20 -19.71
CA LYS A 356 25.45 -16.95 -19.39
C LYS A 356 25.35 -17.86 -18.17
N GLU A 357 24.13 -18.25 -17.82
CA GLU A 357 23.85 -19.26 -16.79
C GLU A 357 23.69 -20.63 -17.45
N ASP A 358 24.34 -21.64 -16.88
CA ASP A 358 24.25 -23.03 -17.31
C ASP A 358 22.99 -23.66 -16.69
N ILE A 359 22.05 -24.07 -17.53
CA ILE A 359 20.78 -24.71 -17.12
C ILE A 359 21.03 -26.18 -16.77
N ILE A 360 21.79 -26.87 -17.62
CA ILE A 360 22.11 -28.29 -17.50
C ILE A 360 23.60 -28.44 -17.84
N LEU A 361 24.33 -29.26 -17.08
CA LEU A 361 25.75 -29.55 -17.34
C LEU A 361 25.94 -30.86 -18.11
N GLN A 362 26.97 -30.92 -18.95
CA GLN A 362 27.40 -32.16 -19.59
C GLN A 362 27.78 -33.23 -18.55
N ASN A 363 27.39 -34.48 -18.80
CA ASN A 363 27.54 -35.64 -17.92
C ASN A 363 26.75 -35.58 -16.62
N GLU A 364 25.91 -34.56 -16.44
CA GLU A 364 24.97 -34.51 -15.32
C GLU A 364 23.90 -35.61 -15.45
N TYR A 365 23.46 -36.16 -14.32
CA TYR A 365 22.41 -37.17 -14.31
C TYR A 365 21.06 -36.50 -14.63
N PRO A 366 20.25 -37.08 -15.52
CA PRO A 366 19.03 -36.43 -15.99
C PRO A 366 17.95 -36.39 -14.89
N SER A 367 17.78 -35.23 -14.27
CA SER A 367 16.77 -35.00 -13.24
C SER A 367 15.46 -34.45 -13.81
N ASP A 368 15.55 -33.51 -14.77
CA ASP A 368 14.43 -32.69 -15.20
C ASP A 368 14.46 -32.41 -16.71
N LEU A 369 13.27 -32.41 -17.30
CA LEU A 369 13.05 -31.97 -18.67
C LEU A 369 12.79 -30.46 -18.68
N HIS A 370 13.44 -29.76 -19.59
CA HIS A 370 13.33 -28.32 -19.73
C HIS A 370 12.78 -27.96 -21.11
N LEU A 371 11.84 -27.01 -21.18
CA LEU A 371 11.29 -26.47 -22.42
C LEU A 371 11.52 -24.96 -22.45
N LEU A 372 12.21 -24.49 -23.48
CA LEU A 372 12.50 -23.06 -23.66
C LEU A 372 11.25 -22.33 -24.15
N VAL A 373 10.73 -21.40 -23.35
CA VAL A 373 9.54 -20.60 -23.70
C VAL A 373 9.95 -19.35 -24.47
N THR A 374 10.88 -18.59 -23.91
CA THR A 374 11.44 -17.39 -24.53
C THR A 374 12.95 -17.36 -24.28
N GLY A 375 13.72 -16.84 -25.23
CA GLY A 375 15.17 -16.70 -25.10
C GLY A 375 15.94 -17.58 -26.08
N GLU A 376 17.23 -17.75 -25.80
CA GLU A 376 18.17 -18.46 -26.68
C GLU A 376 19.25 -19.13 -25.84
N VAL A 377 19.48 -20.41 -26.10
CA VAL A 377 20.40 -21.26 -25.33
C VAL A 377 21.41 -21.88 -26.30
N ASP A 378 22.69 -21.68 -26.02
CA ASP A 378 23.78 -22.34 -26.75
C ASP A 378 23.96 -23.76 -26.20
N ILE A 379 24.06 -24.72 -27.10
CA ILE A 379 24.35 -26.13 -26.81
C ILE A 379 25.86 -26.30 -26.94
N VAL A 380 26.52 -26.53 -25.82
CA VAL A 380 27.98 -26.56 -25.71
C VAL A 380 28.42 -27.97 -25.32
N ALA A 381 29.48 -28.48 -25.94
CA ALA A 381 30.14 -29.70 -25.49
C ALA A 381 31.59 -29.39 -25.13
N PHE A 382 32.09 -30.05 -24.09
CA PHE A 382 33.49 -30.01 -23.71
C PHE A 382 34.21 -31.21 -24.34
N LEU A 383 34.99 -30.97 -25.39
CA LEU A 383 35.80 -31.98 -26.06
C LEU A 383 37.26 -31.56 -26.07
N ASP A 384 38.15 -32.48 -25.70
CA ASP A 384 39.60 -32.31 -25.74
C ASP A 384 40.13 -31.04 -25.03
N GLY A 385 39.47 -30.63 -23.93
CA GLY A 385 39.86 -29.45 -23.16
C GLY A 385 39.33 -28.12 -23.70
N THR A 386 38.51 -28.13 -24.75
CA THR A 386 37.92 -26.93 -25.37
C THR A 386 36.39 -26.97 -25.37
N GLU A 387 35.75 -25.85 -25.01
CA GLU A 387 34.31 -25.66 -25.19
C GLU A 387 34.01 -25.40 -26.68
N GLN A 388 33.17 -26.22 -27.30
CA GLN A 388 32.68 -26.03 -28.66
C GLN A 388 31.16 -25.88 -28.66
N VAL A 389 30.65 -24.89 -29.39
CA VAL A 389 29.21 -24.67 -29.56
C VAL A 389 28.70 -25.52 -30.72
N TYR A 390 27.88 -26.53 -30.41
CA TYR A 390 27.31 -27.47 -31.37
C TYR A 390 26.06 -26.93 -32.06
N GLY A 391 25.32 -26.05 -31.39
CA GLY A 391 24.07 -25.51 -31.91
C GLY A 391 23.43 -24.53 -30.97
N LYS A 392 22.25 -24.06 -31.35
CA LYS A 392 21.44 -23.14 -30.56
C LYS A 392 20.00 -23.62 -30.49
N ALA A 393 19.46 -23.66 -29.29
CA ALA A 393 18.04 -23.85 -29.04
C ALA A 393 17.34 -22.49 -28.98
N THR A 394 16.20 -22.40 -29.66
CA THR A 394 15.33 -21.22 -29.70
C THR A 394 13.97 -21.57 -29.10
N GLU A 395 13.03 -20.62 -29.09
CA GLU A 395 11.71 -20.77 -28.47
C GLU A 395 10.96 -22.03 -28.95
N GLY A 396 10.39 -22.78 -28.01
CA GLY A 396 9.77 -24.10 -28.24
C GLY A 396 10.77 -25.26 -28.28
N GLY A 397 12.08 -25.00 -28.15
CA GLY A 397 13.12 -26.01 -28.06
C GLY A 397 13.10 -26.75 -26.73
N LEU A 398 13.20 -28.08 -26.78
CA LEU A 398 13.40 -28.92 -25.60
C LEU A 398 14.89 -29.01 -25.27
N LEU A 399 15.19 -29.09 -23.99
CA LEU A 399 16.54 -29.20 -23.45
C LEU A 399 16.59 -30.41 -22.52
N GLY A 400 17.55 -31.30 -22.76
CA GLY A 400 17.84 -32.45 -21.91
C GLY A 400 16.88 -33.63 -22.05
N GLU A 401 16.04 -33.65 -23.07
CA GLU A 401 15.04 -34.69 -23.32
C GLU A 401 15.65 -36.07 -23.55
N ILE A 402 16.81 -36.13 -24.22
CA ILE A 402 17.53 -37.39 -24.48
C ILE A 402 17.97 -38.01 -23.16
N GLY A 403 18.52 -37.20 -22.24
CA GLY A 403 18.91 -37.70 -20.93
C GLY A 403 17.72 -38.23 -20.15
N VAL A 404 16.61 -37.47 -20.12
CA VAL A 404 15.42 -37.80 -19.32
C VAL A 404 14.70 -39.06 -19.82
N LEU A 405 14.46 -39.16 -21.13
CA LEU A 405 13.70 -40.26 -21.74
C LEU A 405 14.55 -41.52 -21.92
N CYS A 406 15.82 -41.39 -22.34
CA CYS A 406 16.70 -42.55 -22.56
C CYS A 406 17.46 -42.97 -21.28
N ASN A 407 17.30 -42.25 -20.16
CA ASN A 407 17.98 -42.48 -18.89
C ASN A 407 19.52 -42.54 -19.04
N LYS A 408 20.08 -41.57 -19.78
CA LYS A 408 21.52 -41.45 -20.04
C LYS A 408 22.05 -40.10 -19.50
N PRO A 409 23.35 -40.00 -19.16
CA PRO A 409 23.96 -38.71 -18.81
C PRO A 409 23.77 -37.69 -19.93
N GLN A 410 23.65 -36.42 -19.58
CA GLN A 410 23.42 -35.36 -20.54
C GLN A 410 24.63 -35.20 -21.48
N PRO A 411 24.43 -35.23 -22.82
CA PRO A 411 25.55 -35.18 -23.77
C PRO A 411 26.16 -33.78 -23.90
N PHE A 412 25.41 -32.73 -23.53
CA PHE A 412 25.78 -31.33 -23.73
C PHE A 412 25.48 -30.49 -22.49
N THR A 413 26.22 -29.40 -22.34
CA THR A 413 25.91 -28.27 -21.46
C THR A 413 25.00 -27.30 -22.19
N PHE A 414 23.94 -26.84 -21.53
CA PHE A 414 22.99 -25.89 -22.09
C PHE A 414 23.16 -24.53 -21.41
N ARG A 415 23.77 -23.57 -22.12
CA ARG A 415 24.12 -22.24 -21.59
C ARG A 415 23.24 -21.16 -22.18
N THR A 416 22.59 -20.37 -21.34
CA THR A 416 21.78 -19.24 -21.81
C THR A 416 22.64 -18.15 -22.45
N THR A 417 22.18 -17.55 -23.55
CA THR A 417 22.83 -16.39 -24.17
C THR A 417 22.13 -15.07 -23.82
N LYS A 418 20.81 -15.15 -23.63
CA LYS A 418 19.91 -14.07 -23.24
C LYS A 418 19.11 -14.51 -22.04
N LEU A 419 18.43 -13.56 -21.40
CA LEU A 419 17.46 -13.87 -20.36
C LEU A 419 16.44 -14.85 -20.94
N SER A 420 16.33 -16.02 -20.31
CA SER A 420 15.55 -17.13 -20.84
C SER A 420 14.52 -17.58 -19.82
N GLN A 421 13.30 -17.79 -20.29
CA GLN A 421 12.22 -18.38 -19.51
C GLN A 421 12.12 -19.84 -19.93
N VAL A 422 12.20 -20.75 -18.95
CA VAL A 422 12.26 -22.19 -19.19
C VAL A 422 11.22 -22.87 -18.31
N LEU A 423 10.43 -23.76 -18.89
CA LEU A 423 9.52 -24.63 -18.15
C LEU A 423 10.26 -25.90 -17.76
N ARG A 424 10.19 -26.26 -16.48
CA ARG A 424 10.81 -27.43 -15.91
C ARG A 424 9.75 -28.43 -15.48
N ILE A 425 9.96 -29.71 -15.80
CA ILE A 425 9.22 -30.83 -15.20
C ILE A 425 10.19 -31.92 -14.75
N SER A 426 9.98 -32.45 -13.55
CA SER A 426 10.82 -33.51 -13.03
C SER A 426 10.54 -34.84 -13.73
N ARG A 427 11.60 -35.62 -13.93
CA ARG A 427 11.53 -36.92 -14.60
C ARG A 427 10.49 -37.86 -13.98
N PRO A 428 10.39 -38.05 -12.64
CA PRO A 428 9.39 -38.95 -12.06
C PRO A 428 7.97 -38.53 -12.46
N LYS A 429 7.63 -37.25 -12.32
CA LYS A 429 6.31 -36.73 -12.69
C LYS A 429 6.02 -36.90 -14.18
N LEU A 430 7.00 -36.61 -15.04
CA LEU A 430 6.84 -36.81 -16.48
C LEU A 430 6.54 -38.28 -16.81
N MET A 431 7.29 -39.21 -16.22
CA MET A 431 7.09 -40.64 -16.46
C MET A 431 5.75 -41.13 -15.92
N ASP A 432 5.30 -40.62 -14.77
CA ASP A 432 3.97 -40.95 -14.22
C ASP A 432 2.86 -40.51 -15.19
N ILE A 433 2.93 -39.27 -15.71
CA ILE A 433 1.93 -38.73 -16.66
C ILE A 433 1.93 -39.54 -17.98
N ILE A 434 3.10 -39.95 -18.49
CA ILE A 434 3.22 -40.80 -19.68
C ILE A 434 2.63 -42.19 -19.42
N GLN A 435 2.86 -42.77 -18.25
CA GLN A 435 2.32 -44.09 -17.88
C GLN A 435 0.79 -44.07 -17.74
N GLU A 436 0.23 -43.00 -17.20
CA GLU A 436 -1.22 -42.82 -17.09
C GLU A 436 -1.90 -42.66 -18.46
N ASN A 437 -1.19 -42.14 -19.46
CA ASN A 437 -1.69 -41.87 -20.81
C ASN A 437 -0.90 -42.67 -21.87
N ALA A 438 -1.05 -44.00 -21.85
CA ALA A 438 -0.23 -44.91 -22.65
C ALA A 438 -0.25 -44.65 -24.18
N GLU A 439 -1.41 -44.25 -24.73
CA GLU A 439 -1.53 -43.92 -26.16
C GLU A 439 -0.70 -42.68 -26.53
N ASP A 440 -0.71 -41.65 -25.68
CA ASP A 440 0.09 -40.43 -25.85
C ASP A 440 1.58 -40.70 -25.65
N GLY A 441 1.93 -41.62 -24.74
CA GLY A 441 3.31 -42.06 -24.52
C GLY A 441 3.96 -42.70 -25.76
N GLU A 442 3.18 -43.44 -26.56
CA GLU A 442 3.68 -44.02 -27.81
C GLU A 442 3.93 -42.95 -28.89
N ILE A 443 3.09 -41.92 -28.96
CA ILE A 443 3.29 -40.76 -29.85
C ILE A 443 4.59 -40.03 -29.48
N ILE A 444 4.84 -39.83 -28.18
CA ILE A 444 6.08 -39.21 -27.68
C ILE A 444 7.31 -40.05 -28.08
N ARG A 445 7.24 -41.38 -27.97
CA ARG A 445 8.32 -42.29 -28.39
C ARG A 445 8.60 -42.18 -29.89
N ILE A 446 7.55 -42.17 -30.71
CA ILE A 446 7.67 -42.01 -32.17
C ILE A 446 8.30 -40.65 -32.52
N ASN A 447 7.85 -39.57 -31.88
CA ASN A 447 8.39 -38.24 -32.11
C ASN A 447 9.89 -38.13 -31.74
N LEU A 448 10.32 -38.84 -30.68
CA LEU A 448 11.73 -38.89 -30.28
C LEU A 448 12.59 -39.64 -31.30
N GLU A 449 12.07 -40.71 -31.92
CA GLU A 449 12.79 -41.51 -32.92
C GLU A 449 12.92 -40.77 -34.26
N GLN A 450 11.91 -39.99 -34.66
CA GLN A 450 11.92 -39.24 -35.93
C GLN A 450 12.95 -38.10 -36.00
N VAL A 451 13.47 -37.63 -34.86
CA VAL A 451 14.48 -36.56 -34.78
C VAL A 451 15.91 -37.10 -34.60
N ASN A 452 16.06 -38.35 -34.18
CA ASN A 452 17.35 -39.02 -33.97
C ASN A 452 17.82 -39.87 -35.18
N VAL A 453 17.14 -39.74 -36.32
CA VAL A 453 17.54 -40.23 -37.66
C VAL A 453 17.85 -39.02 -38.52
#